data_AF-A0A485MR61-F1
#
_entry.id   AF-A0A485MR61-F1
#
_cell.length_a   1.000
_cell.length_b   1.000
_cell.length_c   1.000
_cell.angle_alpha   90.00
_cell.angle_beta   90.00
_cell.angle_gamma   90.00
#
_symmetry.space_group_name_H-M   'P 1'
#
loop_
_entity.id
_entity.type
_entity.pdbx_description
1 polymer ?
#
loop_
_entity_poly.entity_id
_entity_poly.type
_entity_poly.pdbx_seq_one_letter_code
_entity_poly.pdbx_strand_id
1 'polypeptide(L)'
;MNSQDFVLRKKRKVATVEKCPWARCSQGAKPGSSSLMGTLAVSCLLLIALWTQGGLAVPISSHCRLDGSNFQQPYITNRTFMLAKEASLADNNTDVRLIGEKLFYEVNMGERCYLMKQVLNFTLEEVLLPQSDRFQPYMQEVVPFLARLSNKLSQCHIDSDDQHIQRNVQNLKDTVKKLGENGEIKVIGELDLLFMALRNACN
;
A
#
# COMPACT_ATOMS: atom_id res chain seq x y z
N MET A 1 3.17 11.16 48.82
CA MET A 1 4.05 12.09 49.57
C MET A 1 5.39 12.09 48.86
N ASN A 2 5.60 13.00 47.90
CA ASN A 2 6.35 14.31 47.95
C ASN A 2 7.87 14.10 47.78
N SER A 3 8.66 14.89 47.03
CA SER A 3 8.60 16.26 46.44
C SER A 3 9.63 16.33 45.26
N GLN A 4 9.34 16.94 44.09
CA GLN A 4 9.65 18.35 43.67
C GLN A 4 11.15 18.75 43.76
N ASP A 5 11.86 19.42 42.84
CA ASP A 5 11.59 20.24 41.64
C ASP A 5 12.91 20.41 40.83
N PHE A 6 12.88 20.62 39.49
CA PHE A 6 13.55 21.78 38.86
C PHE A 6 13.12 21.99 37.39
N VAL A 7 12.47 23.13 37.15
CA VAL A 7 12.06 23.68 35.86
C VAL A 7 13.18 24.59 35.34
N LEU A 8 13.50 24.55 34.04
CA LEU A 8 14.07 25.73 33.35
C LEU A 8 13.66 25.84 31.88
N ARG A 9 12.97 26.94 31.60
CA ARG A 9 12.56 27.47 30.29
C ARG A 9 13.78 27.83 29.42
N LYS A 10 13.68 27.64 28.11
CA LYS A 10 14.44 28.43 27.13
C LYS A 10 13.51 29.01 26.07
N LYS A 11 13.37 30.34 26.09
CA LYS A 11 12.65 31.15 25.09
C LYS A 11 13.67 31.94 24.26
N ARG A 12 13.32 32.09 22.97
CA ARG A 12 13.58 33.23 22.05
C ARG A 12 15.01 33.40 21.50
N LYS A 13 15.13 33.53 20.18
CA LYS A 13 15.17 34.83 19.47
C LYS A 13 15.20 34.67 17.95
N VAL A 14 14.40 35.51 17.29
CA VAL A 14 14.36 35.83 15.86
C VAL A 14 15.60 36.68 15.53
N ALA A 15 16.27 36.40 14.42
CA ALA A 15 17.40 37.17 13.94
C ALA A 15 16.96 38.14 12.83
N THR A 16 17.06 39.44 13.12
CA THR A 16 17.13 40.55 12.17
C THR A 16 18.54 40.64 11.60
N VAL A 17 18.66 40.83 10.28
CA VAL A 17 19.94 41.12 9.61
C VAL A 17 20.06 42.62 9.42
N GLU A 18 20.95 43.24 10.18
CA GLU A 18 21.40 44.63 10.00
C GLU A 18 22.69 44.70 9.18
N LYS A 19 22.84 45.85 8.52
CA LYS A 19 23.78 46.20 7.46
C LYS A 19 25.24 46.32 7.94
N CYS A 20 26.19 46.08 7.03
CA CYS A 20 27.59 46.52 7.15
C CYS A 20 27.93 47.63 6.13
N PRO A 21 28.92 48.50 6.44
CA PRO A 21 29.04 49.85 5.90
C PRO A 21 30.10 49.99 4.79
N TRP A 22 30.00 51.09 4.05
CA TRP A 22 30.89 51.48 2.94
C TRP A 22 32.17 52.19 3.43
N ALA A 23 33.31 51.93 2.76
CA ALA A 23 34.15 52.95 2.09
C ALA A 23 35.51 52.39 1.63
N ARG A 24 35.90 52.61 0.35
CA ARG A 24 36.99 53.53 -0.09
C ARG A 24 37.27 53.43 -1.61
N CYS A 25 37.25 54.61 -2.25
CA CYS A 25 37.83 55.17 -3.50
C CYS A 25 38.61 54.25 -4.48
N SER A 26 38.60 54.47 -5.81
CA SER A 26 39.02 55.72 -6.49
C SER A 26 38.76 55.75 -8.03
N GLN A 27 38.47 56.96 -8.53
CA GLN A 27 38.80 57.59 -9.85
C GLN A 27 38.39 56.85 -11.16
N GLY A 28 37.82 57.42 -12.21
CA GLY A 28 37.52 58.79 -12.64
C GLY A 28 37.64 58.87 -14.18
N ALA A 29 36.52 59.03 -14.92
CA ALA A 29 36.46 59.58 -16.29
C ALA A 29 34.99 59.74 -16.74
N LYS A 30 34.65 60.89 -17.33
CA LYS A 30 33.39 61.25 -18.03
C LYS A 30 33.68 61.31 -19.56
N PRO A 31 32.70 61.58 -20.44
CA PRO A 31 31.36 60.98 -20.57
C PRO A 31 31.05 60.57 -22.04
N GLY A 32 29.99 59.78 -22.22
CA GLY A 32 29.19 59.81 -23.46
C GLY A 32 29.43 58.68 -24.46
N SER A 33 28.53 57.71 -24.49
CA SER A 33 27.81 57.39 -25.72
C SER A 33 26.55 56.60 -25.37
N SER A 34 25.47 56.97 -26.03
CA SER A 34 24.11 56.50 -25.84
C SER A 34 23.91 55.03 -26.20
N SER A 35 22.84 54.50 -25.60
CA SER A 35 21.94 53.49 -26.15
C SER A 35 22.49 52.07 -26.31
N LEU A 36 21.95 51.17 -25.47
CA LEU A 36 21.27 49.93 -25.89
C LEU A 36 20.79 49.22 -24.61
N MET A 37 19.79 49.82 -23.96
CA MET A 37 19.00 49.11 -22.97
C MET A 37 17.96 48.26 -23.70
N GLY A 38 17.94 46.97 -23.39
CA GLY A 38 16.69 46.22 -23.34
C GLY A 38 16.50 45.18 -24.43
N THR A 39 17.08 43.99 -24.26
CA THR A 39 16.39 42.74 -24.67
C THR A 39 16.93 41.44 -24.05
N LEU A 40 17.48 41.45 -22.82
CA LEU A 40 17.94 40.21 -22.16
C LEU A 40 17.15 39.81 -20.91
N ALA A 41 16.25 40.65 -20.41
CA ALA A 41 15.48 40.36 -19.19
C ALA A 41 14.19 39.56 -19.45
N VAL A 42 13.66 39.57 -20.68
CA VAL A 42 12.40 38.87 -21.00
C VAL A 42 12.59 37.34 -21.05
N SER A 43 13.79 36.87 -21.43
CA SER A 43 14.09 35.44 -21.51
C SER A 43 14.18 34.74 -20.15
N CYS A 44 14.69 35.42 -19.11
CA CYS A 44 14.82 34.82 -17.78
C CYS A 44 13.48 34.76 -17.03
N LEU A 45 12.57 35.71 -17.28
CA LEU A 45 11.24 35.71 -16.65
C LEU A 45 10.32 34.60 -17.18
N LEU A 46 10.47 34.21 -18.45
CA LEU A 46 9.70 33.10 -19.03
C LEU A 46 10.09 31.73 -18.44
N LEU A 47 11.36 31.52 -18.10
CA LEU A 47 11.83 30.26 -17.50
C LEU A 47 11.36 30.11 -16.05
N ILE A 48 11.27 31.20 -15.29
CA ILE A 48 10.77 31.19 -13.91
C ILE A 48 9.25 30.97 -13.89
N ALA A 49 8.51 31.53 -14.86
CA ALA A 49 7.06 31.32 -14.98
C ALA A 49 6.70 29.86 -15.25
N LEU A 50 7.51 29.10 -16.00
CA LEU A 50 7.29 27.66 -16.21
C LEU A 50 7.48 26.84 -14.93
N TRP A 51 8.32 27.27 -13.99
CA TRP A 51 8.59 26.53 -12.75
C TRP A 51 7.51 26.74 -11.68
N THR A 52 6.69 27.79 -11.83
CA THR A 52 5.55 28.06 -10.95
C THR A 52 4.27 27.30 -11.32
N GLN A 53 4.28 26.55 -12.43
CA GLN A 53 3.25 25.54 -12.66
C GLN A 53 3.57 24.32 -11.79
N GLY A 54 3.32 24.48 -10.48
CA GLY A 54 3.10 23.36 -9.59
C GLY A 54 1.90 22.60 -10.14
N GLY A 55 2.16 21.66 -11.06
CA GLY A 55 1.19 20.65 -11.42
C GLY A 55 0.78 20.01 -10.11
N LEU A 56 -0.47 20.23 -9.71
CA LEU A 56 -1.12 19.36 -8.75
C LEU A 56 -1.09 18.00 -9.42
N ALA A 57 -0.06 17.20 -9.12
CA ALA A 57 -0.07 15.80 -9.41
C ALA A 57 -1.32 15.30 -8.70
N VAL A 58 -2.40 15.08 -9.48
CA VAL A 58 -3.57 14.40 -8.98
C VAL A 58 -3.02 13.12 -8.36
N PRO A 59 -3.28 12.85 -7.07
CA PRO A 59 -2.85 11.59 -6.48
C PRO A 59 -3.35 10.51 -7.42
N ILE A 60 -2.43 9.72 -7.99
CA ILE A 60 -2.78 8.57 -8.78
C ILE A 60 -3.36 7.60 -7.76
N SER A 61 -4.67 7.70 -7.49
CA SER A 61 -5.36 6.74 -6.65
C SER A 61 -5.32 5.42 -7.41
N SER A 62 -4.37 4.57 -7.06
CA SER A 62 -4.29 3.23 -7.60
C SER A 62 -5.37 2.40 -6.92
N HIS A 63 -6.61 2.51 -7.41
CA HIS A 63 -7.70 1.64 -6.99
C HIS A 63 -7.28 0.18 -7.16
N CYS A 64 -7.52 -0.63 -6.13
CA CYS A 64 -7.17 -2.04 -6.19
C CYS A 64 -8.01 -2.76 -7.25
N ARG A 65 -7.35 -3.30 -8.28
CA ARG A 65 -7.99 -3.99 -9.40
C ARG A 65 -7.09 -5.09 -9.96
N LEU A 66 -7.71 -6.16 -10.44
CA LEU A 66 -7.11 -7.22 -11.25
C LEU A 66 -7.88 -7.35 -12.56
N ASP A 67 -7.18 -7.69 -13.63
CA ASP A 67 -7.84 -7.91 -14.92
C ASP A 67 -8.61 -9.24 -14.90
N GLY A 68 -9.82 -9.27 -15.45
CA GLY A 68 -10.64 -10.48 -15.52
C GLY A 68 -9.93 -11.67 -16.17
N SER A 69 -9.02 -11.43 -17.13
CA SER A 69 -8.20 -12.48 -17.75
C SER A 69 -7.27 -13.18 -16.76
N ASN A 70 -6.92 -12.54 -15.63
CA ASN A 70 -6.14 -13.17 -14.56
C ASN A 70 -6.88 -14.36 -13.93
N PHE A 71 -8.22 -14.40 -14.03
CA PHE A 71 -9.07 -15.49 -13.53
C PHE A 71 -9.59 -16.43 -14.63
N GLN A 72 -9.38 -16.11 -15.91
CA GLN A 72 -9.79 -16.93 -17.07
C GLN A 72 -8.72 -17.95 -17.47
N GLN A 73 -8.14 -18.63 -16.49
CA GLN A 73 -7.14 -19.67 -16.69
C GLN A 73 -7.67 -21.00 -16.13
N PRO A 74 -8.45 -21.78 -16.91
CA PRO A 74 -9.16 -22.95 -16.40
C PRO A 74 -8.26 -23.95 -15.67
N TYR A 75 -7.05 -24.14 -16.17
CA TYR A 75 -6.07 -25.03 -15.56
C TYR A 75 -5.71 -24.62 -14.13
N ILE A 76 -5.28 -23.37 -13.91
CA ILE A 76 -4.86 -22.92 -12.58
C ILE A 76 -6.05 -22.77 -11.64
N THR A 77 -7.22 -22.37 -12.16
CA THR A 77 -8.47 -22.36 -11.37
C THR A 77 -8.77 -23.77 -10.85
N ASN A 78 -8.71 -24.79 -11.71
CA ASN A 78 -8.94 -26.17 -11.30
C ASN A 78 -7.89 -26.64 -10.27
N ARG A 79 -6.60 -26.30 -10.48
CA ARG A 79 -5.53 -26.63 -9.52
C ARG A 79 -5.76 -25.99 -8.15
N THR A 80 -6.20 -24.72 -8.10
CA THR A 80 -6.56 -24.04 -6.84
C THR A 80 -7.71 -24.74 -6.14
N PHE A 81 -8.76 -25.13 -6.87
CA PHE A 81 -9.91 -25.82 -6.28
C PHE A 81 -9.55 -27.24 -5.80
N MET A 82 -8.67 -27.94 -6.52
CA MET A 82 -8.16 -29.24 -6.10
C MET A 82 -7.29 -29.15 -4.85
N LEU A 83 -6.42 -28.13 -4.76
CA LEU A 83 -5.64 -27.85 -3.54
C LEU A 83 -6.56 -27.60 -2.34
N ALA A 84 -7.57 -26.73 -2.51
CA ALA A 84 -8.55 -26.45 -1.47
C ALA A 84 -9.29 -27.72 -1.04
N LYS A 85 -9.75 -28.52 -2.00
CA LYS A 85 -10.42 -29.79 -1.71
C LYS A 85 -9.52 -30.74 -0.93
N GLU A 86 -8.26 -30.92 -1.33
CA GLU A 86 -7.35 -31.84 -0.67
C GLU A 86 -7.05 -31.43 0.78
N ALA A 87 -6.81 -30.13 1.01
CA ALA A 87 -6.62 -29.61 2.35
C ALA A 87 -7.89 -29.67 3.20
N SER A 88 -9.07 -29.44 2.63
CA SER A 88 -10.36 -29.54 3.34
C SER A 88 -10.65 -30.96 3.85
N LEU A 89 -10.09 -32.00 3.22
CA LEU A 89 -10.22 -33.38 3.70
C LEU A 89 -9.35 -33.63 4.96
N ALA A 90 -8.30 -32.84 5.15
CA ALA A 90 -7.45 -32.85 6.33
C ALA A 90 -7.91 -31.84 7.41
N ASP A 91 -8.83 -30.93 7.08
CA ASP A 91 -9.47 -30.01 8.02
C ASP A 91 -10.57 -30.73 8.80
N ASN A 92 -10.32 -30.94 10.09
CA ASN A 92 -11.26 -31.62 10.99
C ASN A 92 -12.27 -30.67 11.65
N ASN A 93 -12.20 -29.36 11.39
CA ASN A 93 -13.05 -28.38 12.04
C ASN A 93 -14.14 -27.91 11.07
N THR A 94 -15.38 -28.31 11.29
CA THR A 94 -16.53 -27.87 10.46
C THR A 94 -17.23 -26.62 10.99
N ASP A 95 -16.91 -26.19 12.21
CA ASP A 95 -17.66 -25.15 12.92
C ASP A 95 -17.17 -23.73 12.58
N VAL A 96 -15.90 -23.62 12.16
CA VAL A 96 -15.28 -22.34 11.83
C VAL A 96 -15.08 -22.23 10.33
N ARG A 97 -15.71 -21.20 9.76
CA ARG A 97 -15.47 -20.73 8.39
C ARG A 97 -14.69 -19.41 8.43
N LEU A 98 -13.55 -19.36 7.74
CA LEU A 98 -12.66 -18.20 7.73
C LEU A 98 -13.11 -17.13 6.73
N ILE A 99 -13.39 -17.55 5.50
CA ILE A 99 -13.77 -16.67 4.38
C ILE A 99 -15.28 -16.73 4.19
N GLY A 100 -15.96 -15.72 4.73
CA GLY A 100 -17.42 -15.60 4.69
C GLY A 100 -17.89 -14.19 5.02
N GLU A 101 -19.20 -14.03 5.23
CA GLU A 101 -19.84 -12.71 5.39
C GLU A 101 -19.21 -11.85 6.49
N LYS A 102 -18.79 -12.46 7.61
CA LYS A 102 -18.14 -11.76 8.73
C LYS A 102 -16.86 -11.03 8.34
N LEU A 103 -16.12 -11.56 7.36
CA LEU A 103 -14.90 -10.93 6.86
C LEU A 103 -15.19 -9.58 6.17
N PHE A 104 -16.37 -9.45 5.57
CA PHE A 104 -16.81 -8.25 4.85
C PHE A 104 -17.73 -7.35 5.68
N TYR A 105 -17.84 -7.61 6.99
CA TYR A 105 -18.68 -6.82 7.88
C TYR A 105 -18.25 -5.36 7.88
N GLU A 106 -19.19 -4.45 7.59
CA GLU A 106 -18.96 -2.99 7.47
C GLU A 106 -17.93 -2.58 6.39
N VAL A 107 -17.63 -3.46 5.42
CA VAL A 107 -16.70 -3.15 4.32
C VAL A 107 -17.47 -2.78 3.05
N ASN A 108 -17.24 -1.57 2.57
CA ASN A 108 -17.89 -1.07 1.35
C ASN A 108 -17.41 -1.84 0.11
N MET A 109 -18.27 -1.96 -0.91
CA MET A 109 -17.93 -2.67 -2.15
C MET A 109 -16.62 -2.18 -2.80
N GLY A 110 -16.39 -0.86 -2.80
CA GLY A 110 -15.17 -0.25 -3.35
C GLY A 110 -13.87 -0.57 -2.57
N GLU A 111 -13.99 -1.07 -1.34
CA GLU A 111 -12.86 -1.40 -0.46
C GLU A 111 -12.56 -2.92 -0.44
N ARG A 112 -13.47 -3.75 -0.96
CA ARG A 112 -13.35 -5.21 -0.88
C ARG A 112 -12.11 -5.76 -1.57
N CYS A 113 -11.68 -5.17 -2.69
CA CYS A 113 -10.45 -5.64 -3.33
C CYS A 113 -9.22 -5.36 -2.45
N TYR A 114 -9.18 -4.21 -1.78
CA TYR A 114 -8.10 -3.89 -0.83
C TYR A 114 -8.14 -4.83 0.38
N LEU A 115 -9.31 -5.15 0.91
CA LEU A 115 -9.44 -6.19 1.95
C LEU A 115 -8.87 -7.52 1.45
N MET A 116 -9.26 -7.97 0.26
CA MET A 116 -8.81 -9.25 -0.28
C MET A 116 -7.31 -9.26 -0.62
N LYS A 117 -6.71 -8.10 -0.93
CA LYS A 117 -5.24 -7.95 -0.98
C LYS A 117 -4.61 -8.31 0.36
N GLN A 118 -5.11 -7.76 1.47
CA GLN A 118 -4.56 -8.01 2.80
C GLN A 118 -4.68 -9.50 3.18
N VAL A 119 -5.83 -10.11 2.89
CA VAL A 119 -6.08 -11.53 3.11
C VAL A 119 -5.15 -12.40 2.26
N LEU A 120 -5.00 -12.08 0.96
CA LEU A 120 -4.10 -12.80 0.06
C LEU A 120 -2.64 -12.74 0.52
N ASN A 121 -2.17 -11.57 0.96
CA ASN A 121 -0.80 -11.40 1.45
C ASN A 121 -0.56 -12.23 2.72
N PHE A 122 -1.48 -12.15 3.68
CA PHE A 122 -1.46 -13.01 4.88
C PHE A 122 -1.40 -14.50 4.51
N THR A 123 -2.30 -14.95 3.64
CA THR A 123 -2.36 -16.34 3.21
C THR A 123 -1.05 -16.78 2.55
N LEU A 124 -0.44 -15.95 1.70
CA LEU A 124 0.84 -16.29 1.08
C LEU A 124 1.97 -16.39 2.10
N GLU A 125 2.16 -15.36 2.91
CA GLU A 125 3.33 -15.20 3.79
C GLU A 125 3.27 -16.09 5.03
N GLU A 126 2.11 -16.18 5.66
CA GLU A 126 1.96 -16.83 6.96
C GLU A 126 1.39 -18.26 6.85
N VAL A 127 0.91 -18.68 5.67
CA VAL A 127 0.31 -20.02 5.48
C VAL A 127 0.95 -20.80 4.33
N LEU A 128 0.85 -20.32 3.10
CA LEU A 128 1.23 -21.13 1.94
C LEU A 128 2.74 -21.33 1.80
N LEU A 129 3.54 -20.29 2.06
CA LEU A 129 5.00 -20.42 2.02
C LEU A 129 5.52 -21.36 3.12
N PRO A 130 5.09 -21.24 4.40
CA PRO A 130 5.44 -22.22 5.44
C PRO A 130 5.00 -23.66 5.13
N GLN A 131 3.86 -23.85 4.47
CA GLN A 131 3.31 -25.17 4.14
C GLN A 131 3.66 -25.64 2.72
N SER A 132 4.68 -25.04 2.09
CA SER A 132 5.00 -25.23 0.66
C SER A 132 5.35 -26.67 0.27
N ASP A 133 5.82 -27.50 1.20
CA ASP A 133 6.16 -28.90 0.96
C ASP A 133 4.93 -29.85 1.00
N ARG A 134 3.75 -29.37 1.40
CA ARG A 134 2.52 -30.18 1.50
C ARG A 134 1.63 -30.04 0.28
N PHE A 135 0.66 -30.95 0.15
CA PHE A 135 -0.39 -30.94 -0.88
C PHE A 135 0.15 -30.80 -2.30
N GLN A 136 1.23 -31.52 -2.56
CA GLN A 136 1.84 -31.61 -3.88
C GLN A 136 0.99 -32.49 -4.81
N PRO A 137 0.93 -32.19 -6.11
CA PRO A 137 1.68 -31.14 -6.82
C PRO A 137 1.02 -29.76 -6.81
N TYR A 138 -0.19 -29.63 -6.25
CA TYR A 138 -1.01 -28.43 -6.42
C TYR A 138 -0.38 -27.19 -5.79
N MET A 139 0.24 -27.34 -4.61
CA MET A 139 0.90 -26.25 -3.90
C MET A 139 1.99 -25.58 -4.76
N GLN A 140 2.84 -26.37 -5.41
CA GLN A 140 3.92 -25.87 -6.28
C GLN A 140 3.40 -25.01 -7.45
N GLU A 141 2.20 -25.31 -7.94
CA GLU A 141 1.61 -24.59 -9.08
C GLU A 141 0.82 -23.35 -8.64
N VAL A 142 0.05 -23.47 -7.55
CA VAL A 142 -0.89 -22.45 -7.09
C VAL A 142 -0.18 -21.29 -6.38
N VAL A 143 0.84 -21.56 -5.57
CA VAL A 143 1.56 -20.50 -4.82
C VAL A 143 2.18 -19.45 -5.75
N PRO A 144 2.95 -19.82 -6.81
CA PRO A 144 3.48 -18.83 -7.74
C PRO A 144 2.38 -18.04 -8.47
N PHE A 145 1.22 -18.64 -8.73
CA PHE A 145 0.10 -17.94 -9.33
C PHE A 145 -0.48 -16.87 -8.39
N LEU A 146 -0.77 -17.23 -7.15
CA LEU A 146 -1.29 -16.30 -6.14
C LEU A 146 -0.27 -15.19 -5.84
N ALA A 147 1.02 -15.50 -5.80
CA ALA A 147 2.08 -14.51 -5.66
C ALA A 147 2.08 -13.48 -6.81
N ARG A 148 1.80 -13.89 -8.05
CA ARG A 148 1.65 -12.95 -9.17
C ARG A 148 0.45 -12.02 -9.00
N LEU A 149 -0.66 -12.50 -8.45
CA LEU A 149 -1.82 -11.66 -8.13
C LEU A 149 -1.51 -10.66 -7.02
N SER A 150 -0.85 -11.12 -5.95
CA SER A 150 -0.40 -10.25 -4.85
C SER A 150 0.53 -9.15 -5.37
N ASN A 151 1.50 -9.49 -6.22
CA ASN A 151 2.41 -8.51 -6.81
C ASN A 151 1.67 -7.45 -7.66
N LYS A 152 0.66 -7.86 -8.44
CA LYS A 152 -0.19 -6.91 -9.20
C LYS A 152 -0.96 -5.94 -8.28
N LEU A 153 -1.28 -6.37 -7.06
CA LEU A 153 -1.97 -5.55 -6.06
C LEU A 153 -1.01 -4.77 -5.14
N SER A 154 0.30 -4.97 -5.25
CA SER A 154 1.29 -4.43 -4.30
C SER A 154 1.20 -2.91 -4.11
N GLN A 155 1.02 -2.16 -5.21
CA GLN A 155 0.97 -0.70 -5.20
C GLN A 155 -0.39 -0.12 -4.83
N CYS A 156 -1.46 -0.93 -4.85
CA CYS A 156 -2.80 -0.42 -4.60
C CYS A 156 -3.04 -0.11 -3.12
N HIS A 157 -3.78 0.97 -2.85
CA HIS A 157 -4.13 1.44 -1.52
C HIS A 157 -5.51 2.10 -1.55
N ILE A 158 -6.08 2.37 -0.38
CA ILE A 158 -7.28 3.18 -0.25
C ILE A 158 -6.93 4.51 0.42
N ASP A 159 -7.64 5.57 0.06
CA ASP A 159 -7.40 6.92 0.57
C ASP A 159 -8.13 7.18 1.91
N SER A 160 -9.05 6.30 2.29
CA SER A 160 -9.84 6.35 3.53
C SER A 160 -9.15 5.65 4.70
N ASP A 161 -9.61 5.94 5.92
CA ASP A 161 -9.26 5.17 7.11
C ASP A 161 -9.61 3.68 6.90
N ASP A 162 -8.66 2.79 7.14
CA ASP A 162 -8.78 1.36 6.89
C ASP A 162 -8.95 0.54 8.18
N GLN A 163 -9.23 1.19 9.31
CA GLN A 163 -9.32 0.54 10.62
C GLN A 163 -10.35 -0.62 10.67
N HIS A 164 -11.50 -0.50 10.01
CA HIS A 164 -12.49 -1.57 9.91
C HIS A 164 -11.96 -2.78 9.13
N ILE A 165 -11.21 -2.54 8.05
CA ILE A 165 -10.56 -3.59 7.25
C ILE A 165 -9.48 -4.28 8.07
N GLN A 166 -8.60 -3.51 8.71
CA GLN A 166 -7.54 -4.04 9.55
C GLN A 166 -8.10 -4.88 10.70
N ARG A 167 -9.20 -4.45 11.33
CA ARG A 167 -9.90 -5.23 12.36
C ARG A 167 -10.40 -6.58 11.81
N ASN A 168 -11.02 -6.58 10.62
CA ASN A 168 -11.57 -7.80 10.04
C ASN A 168 -10.45 -8.77 9.64
N VAL A 169 -9.37 -8.27 9.06
CA VAL A 169 -8.18 -9.07 8.72
C VAL A 169 -7.52 -9.60 10.00
N GLN A 170 -7.40 -8.78 11.05
CA GLN A 170 -6.82 -9.23 12.31
C GLN A 170 -7.66 -10.34 12.97
N ASN A 171 -8.99 -10.21 12.97
CA ASN A 171 -9.88 -11.26 13.47
C ASN A 171 -9.70 -12.60 12.72
N LEU A 172 -9.51 -12.54 11.40
CA LEU A 172 -9.15 -13.71 10.59
C LEU A 172 -7.82 -14.31 11.06
N LYS A 173 -6.77 -13.49 11.15
CA LYS A 173 -5.43 -13.93 11.61
C LYS A 173 -5.47 -14.55 13.00
N ASP A 174 -6.17 -13.93 13.94
CA ASP A 174 -6.31 -14.40 15.31
C ASP A 174 -7.05 -15.74 15.37
N THR A 175 -8.06 -15.92 14.51
CA THR A 175 -8.78 -17.19 14.40
C THR A 175 -7.87 -18.29 13.87
N VAL A 176 -7.09 -18.02 12.82
CA VAL A 176 -6.11 -18.98 12.28
C VAL A 176 -5.09 -19.35 13.36
N LYS A 177 -4.52 -18.36 14.04
CA LYS A 177 -3.56 -18.60 15.12
C LYS A 177 -4.14 -19.40 16.28
N LYS A 178 -5.39 -19.15 16.66
CA LYS A 178 -6.09 -19.90 17.71
C LYS A 178 -6.31 -21.37 17.34
N LEU A 179 -6.46 -21.67 16.05
CA LEU A 179 -6.61 -23.03 15.53
C LEU A 179 -5.26 -23.75 15.35
N GLY A 180 -4.13 -23.06 15.47
CA GLY A 180 -2.79 -23.64 15.33
C GLY A 180 -2.55 -24.20 13.92
N GLU A 181 -1.90 -25.36 13.82
CA GLU A 181 -1.62 -26.03 12.53
C GLU A 181 -2.91 -26.32 11.74
N ASN A 182 -4.00 -26.69 12.43
CA ASN A 182 -5.29 -26.90 11.78
C ASN A 182 -5.86 -25.60 11.19
N GLY A 183 -5.48 -24.44 11.73
CA GLY A 183 -5.82 -23.14 11.17
C GLY A 183 -5.18 -22.92 9.80
N GLU A 184 -3.92 -23.30 9.64
CA GLU A 184 -3.20 -23.22 8.36
C GLU A 184 -3.81 -24.16 7.32
N ILE A 185 -4.12 -25.40 7.73
CA ILE A 185 -4.81 -26.37 6.86
C ILE A 185 -6.18 -25.86 6.43
N LYS A 186 -6.94 -25.25 7.35
CA LYS A 186 -8.22 -24.62 7.04
C LYS A 186 -8.09 -23.48 6.04
N VAL A 187 -7.08 -22.62 6.16
CA VAL A 187 -6.82 -21.55 5.17
C VAL A 187 -6.55 -22.14 3.79
N ILE A 188 -5.74 -23.20 3.70
CA ILE A 188 -5.49 -23.90 2.42
C ILE A 188 -6.81 -24.51 1.90
N GLY A 189 -7.60 -25.10 2.79
CA GLY A 189 -8.90 -25.71 2.51
C GLY A 189 -9.97 -24.75 2.00
N GLU A 190 -9.83 -23.45 2.26
CA GLU A 190 -10.74 -22.39 1.81
C GLU A 190 -10.14 -21.54 0.67
N LEU A 191 -9.08 -22.00 -0.01
CA LEU A 191 -8.47 -21.25 -1.12
C LEU A 191 -9.39 -21.05 -2.33
N ASP A 192 -10.37 -21.93 -2.53
CA ASP A 192 -11.40 -21.76 -3.55
C ASP A 192 -12.31 -20.55 -3.22
N LEU A 193 -12.68 -20.39 -1.95
CA LEU A 193 -13.41 -19.23 -1.44
C LEU A 193 -12.57 -17.96 -1.56
N LEU A 194 -11.29 -18.01 -1.19
CA LEU A 194 -10.35 -16.90 -1.36
C LEU A 194 -10.28 -16.46 -2.83
N PHE A 195 -10.08 -17.42 -3.74
CA PHE A 195 -9.96 -17.17 -5.17
C PHE A 195 -11.22 -16.51 -5.73
N MET A 196 -12.41 -17.02 -5.38
CA MET A 196 -13.67 -16.46 -5.84
C MET A 196 -13.97 -15.10 -5.23
N ALA A 197 -13.67 -14.90 -3.94
CA ALA A 197 -13.80 -13.61 -3.28
C ALA A 197 -12.88 -12.56 -3.90
N LEU A 198 -11.63 -12.90 -4.18
CA LEU A 198 -10.66 -12.04 -4.85
C LEU A 198 -11.14 -11.67 -6.26
N ARG A 199 -11.59 -12.66 -7.05
CA ARG A 199 -12.15 -12.44 -8.38
C ARG A 199 -13.32 -11.46 -8.36
N ASN A 200 -14.27 -11.64 -7.44
CA ASN A 200 -15.47 -10.83 -7.39
C ASN A 200 -15.21 -9.42 -6.84
N ALA A 201 -14.24 -9.29 -5.94
CA ALA A 201 -13.90 -8.01 -5.33
C ALA A 201 -13.03 -7.12 -6.24
N CYS A 202 -12.16 -7.72 -7.06
CA CYS A 202 -11.10 -7.01 -7.77
C CYS A 202 -11.31 -6.82 -9.27
N ASN A 203 -12.35 -7.38 -9.88
CA ASN A 203 -12.58 -7.31 -11.33
C ASN A 203 -13.40 -6.08 -11.75
#